data_AF-A0A3D0RF30-F1
#
_entry.id   AF-A0A3D0RF30-F1
#
_cell.length_a   1.000
_cell.length_b   1.000
_cell.length_c   1.000
_cell.angle_alpha   90.00
_cell.angle_beta   90.00
_cell.angle_gamma   90.00
#
_symmetry.space_group_name_H-M   'P 1'
#
loop_
_entity.id
_entity.type
_entity.pdbx_description
1 polymer ?
#
loop_
_entity_poly.entity_id
_entity_poly.type
_entity_poly.pdbx_seq_one_letter_code
_entity_poly.pdbx_strand_id
1 'polypeptide(L)'
;DHQNRTFQLAHALCFIEFSDVLDAITGSTSFTSESHATRCHVELANYFAAAFLMPYDAFLDKAEETRYDLDRLAAAFAVSIEQAAQRLTTLQRDGRRGVPFFFLRIDKAGNVTKRFNATSFSIAEYGGACPVWNVHVAFRTPGVLLPQLVELPDGQQFFTISRTTERPVYSMETQDRRLAIALGCESQHAHRVIYASGLDLSPSGAASKIGINCHLCPRHNCGQRAYDPIVTELTTDTKRRGETRYES
;
A
#
# COMPACT_ATOMS: atom_id res chain seq x y z
N ASP A 1 -21.25 -3.22 11.23
CA ASP A 1 -19.95 -2.57 11.07
C ASP A 1 -19.54 -1.79 12.34
N HIS A 2 -19.03 -2.49 13.35
CA HIS A 2 -18.59 -1.85 14.60
C HIS A 2 -17.33 -1.00 14.37
N GLN A 3 -16.36 -1.56 13.64
CA GLN A 3 -15.04 -0.96 13.41
C GLN A 3 -15.15 0.40 12.71
N ASN A 4 -15.94 0.53 11.63
CA ASN A 4 -16.09 1.82 10.97
C ASN A 4 -16.93 2.81 11.77
N ARG A 5 -17.92 2.36 12.56
CA ARG A 5 -18.66 3.27 13.46
C ARG A 5 -17.73 3.90 14.49
N THR A 6 -16.89 3.10 15.13
CA THR A 6 -15.91 3.59 16.10
C THR A 6 -14.91 4.56 15.46
N PHE A 7 -14.43 4.24 14.25
CA PHE A 7 -13.55 5.14 13.49
C PHE A 7 -14.22 6.47 13.13
N GLN A 8 -15.49 6.44 12.69
CA GLN A 8 -16.25 7.65 12.36
C GLN A 8 -16.51 8.52 13.60
N LEU A 9 -16.76 7.92 14.76
CA LEU A 9 -16.88 8.66 16.02
C LEU A 9 -15.57 9.35 16.39
N ALA A 10 -14.44 8.65 16.30
CA ALA A 10 -13.12 9.25 16.56
C ALA A 10 -12.77 10.36 15.55
N HIS A 11 -13.14 10.17 14.28
CA HIS A 11 -12.99 11.20 13.24
C HIS A 11 -13.82 12.45 13.55
N ALA A 12 -15.09 12.29 13.94
CA ALA A 12 -15.95 13.41 14.33
C ALA A 12 -15.45 14.11 15.61
N LEU A 13 -14.96 13.34 16.58
CA LEU A 13 -14.36 13.87 17.82
C LEU A 13 -13.18 14.80 17.51
N CYS A 14 -12.36 14.48 16.50
CA CYS A 14 -11.25 15.34 16.07
C CYS A 14 -11.70 16.76 15.75
N PHE A 15 -12.78 16.90 14.97
CA PHE A 15 -13.29 18.21 14.57
C PHE A 15 -13.96 18.99 15.71
N ILE A 16 -14.48 18.29 16.72
CA ILE A 16 -15.12 18.92 17.88
C ILE A 16 -14.08 19.42 18.87
N GLU A 17 -13.09 18.58 19.19
CA GLU A 17 -12.17 18.82 20.31
C GLU A 17 -10.81 19.37 19.87
N PHE A 18 -10.42 19.22 18.60
CA PHE A 18 -9.06 19.50 18.13
C PHE A 18 -9.04 20.32 16.82
N SER A 19 -10.09 21.09 16.54
CA SER A 19 -10.15 21.96 15.35
C SER A 19 -9.03 23.01 15.33
N ASP A 20 -8.72 23.59 16.48
CA ASP A 20 -7.60 24.53 16.69
C ASP A 20 -6.23 23.90 16.34
N VAL A 21 -6.03 22.62 16.68
CA VAL A 21 -4.82 21.87 16.32
C VAL A 21 -4.75 21.64 14.80
N LEU A 22 -5.87 21.31 14.15
CA LEU A 22 -5.93 21.17 12.69
C LEU A 22 -5.59 22.48 11.99
N ASP A 23 -6.14 23.59 12.48
CA ASP A 23 -5.84 24.94 11.98
C ASP A 23 -4.37 25.30 12.18
N ALA A 24 -3.80 24.99 13.34
CA ALA A 24 -2.40 25.24 13.63
C ALA A 24 -1.45 24.43 12.71
N ILE A 25 -1.75 23.16 12.46
CA ILE A 25 -0.96 22.30 11.54
C ILE A 25 -1.02 22.83 10.11
N THR A 26 -2.18 23.34 9.70
CA THR A 26 -2.43 23.75 8.30
C THR A 26 -2.19 25.23 8.03
N GLY A 27 -2.09 26.07 9.06
CA GLY A 27 -2.04 27.53 8.94
C GLY A 27 -0.82 28.09 8.21
N SER A 28 0.29 27.35 8.14
CA SER A 28 1.48 27.73 7.36
C SER A 28 1.45 27.22 5.92
N THR A 29 0.45 26.41 5.54
CA THR A 29 0.37 25.79 4.22
C THR A 29 -0.42 26.68 3.27
N SER A 30 0.21 27.11 2.19
CA SER A 30 -0.46 27.84 1.11
C SER A 30 -1.30 26.89 0.25
N PHE A 31 -2.56 26.68 0.63
CA PHE A 31 -3.50 25.94 -0.21
C PHE A 31 -3.93 26.79 -1.41
N THR A 32 -3.99 26.17 -2.59
CA THR A 32 -4.46 26.82 -3.82
C THR A 32 -5.99 27.00 -3.88
N SER A 33 -6.73 26.32 -3.00
CA SER A 33 -8.18 26.46 -2.84
C SER A 33 -8.64 26.07 -1.44
N GLU A 34 -9.80 26.58 -1.03
CA GLU A 34 -10.47 26.18 0.22
C GLU A 34 -10.81 24.67 0.22
N SER A 35 -11.20 24.12 -0.94
CA SER A 35 -11.48 22.68 -1.07
C SER A 35 -10.26 21.81 -0.77
N HIS A 36 -9.04 22.27 -1.07
CA HIS A 36 -7.81 21.56 -0.71
C HIS A 36 -7.52 21.62 0.80
N ALA A 37 -7.79 22.75 1.45
CA ALA A 37 -7.66 22.88 2.91
C ALA A 37 -8.64 21.94 3.63
N THR A 38 -9.91 21.96 3.24
CA THR A 38 -10.95 21.06 3.78
C THR A 38 -10.58 19.59 3.57
N ARG A 39 -10.05 19.24 2.38
CA ARG A 39 -9.58 17.87 2.13
C ARG A 39 -8.42 17.49 3.05
N CYS A 40 -7.48 18.39 3.28
CA CYS A 40 -6.36 18.18 4.18
C CYS A 40 -6.84 17.91 5.61
N HIS A 41 -7.77 18.73 6.12
CA HIS A 41 -8.39 18.53 7.44
C HIS A 41 -9.07 17.17 7.56
N VAL A 42 -9.82 16.72 6.55
CA VAL A 42 -10.43 15.39 6.54
C VAL A 42 -9.37 14.28 6.65
N GLU A 43 -8.24 14.40 5.95
CA GLU A 43 -7.17 13.39 6.06
C GLU A 43 -6.42 13.45 7.39
N LEU A 44 -6.25 14.64 7.99
CA LEU A 44 -5.71 14.79 9.34
C LEU A 44 -6.66 14.21 10.40
N ALA A 45 -7.96 14.38 10.25
CA ALA A 45 -8.96 13.75 11.12
C ALA A 45 -8.97 12.21 10.95
N ASN A 46 -8.79 11.69 9.74
CA ASN A 46 -8.57 10.26 9.51
C ASN A 46 -7.29 9.77 10.20
N TYR A 47 -6.21 10.54 10.15
CA TYR A 47 -4.97 10.24 10.85
C TYR A 47 -5.18 10.23 12.37
N PHE A 48 -5.86 11.24 12.91
CA PHE A 48 -6.23 11.30 14.31
C PHE A 48 -7.04 10.08 14.74
N ALA A 49 -8.10 9.74 14.01
CA ALA A 49 -8.96 8.59 14.32
C ALA A 49 -8.16 7.29 14.37
N ALA A 50 -7.25 7.08 13.40
CA ALA A 50 -6.34 5.95 13.43
C ALA A 50 -5.42 5.97 14.66
N ALA A 51 -4.83 7.13 14.98
CA ALA A 51 -3.92 7.27 16.11
C ALA A 51 -4.60 7.17 17.49
N PHE A 52 -5.88 7.54 17.57
CA PHE A 52 -6.71 7.44 18.76
C PHE A 52 -7.09 5.99 19.05
N LEU A 53 -7.54 5.26 18.03
CA LEU A 53 -7.91 3.84 18.15
C LEU A 53 -6.70 2.91 18.25
N MET A 54 -5.57 3.32 17.69
CA MET A 54 -4.30 2.60 17.75
C MET A 54 -3.22 3.51 18.34
N PRO A 55 -3.20 3.69 19.68
CA PRO A 55 -2.22 4.53 20.37
C PRO A 55 -0.80 4.11 20.01
N TYR A 56 0.06 5.10 19.76
CA TYR A 56 1.33 4.88 19.07
C TYR A 56 2.20 3.79 19.70
N ASP A 57 2.51 3.92 20.99
CA ASP A 57 3.45 3.04 21.68
C ASP A 57 2.86 1.63 21.85
N ALA A 58 1.60 1.53 22.29
CA ALA A 58 0.90 0.25 22.39
C ALA A 58 0.78 -0.48 21.05
N PHE A 59 0.51 0.24 19.96
CA PHE A 59 0.40 -0.34 18.62
C PHE A 59 1.76 -0.78 18.09
N LEU A 60 2.81 0.03 18.27
CA LEU A 60 4.16 -0.34 17.86
C LEU A 60 4.66 -1.56 18.64
N ASP A 61 4.51 -1.57 19.97
CA ASP A 61 4.93 -2.69 20.81
C ASP A 61 4.24 -3.98 20.36
N LYS A 62 2.92 -3.91 20.09
CA LYS A 62 2.18 -5.06 19.59
C LYS A 62 2.63 -5.48 18.19
N ALA A 63 2.96 -4.52 17.32
CA ALA A 63 3.45 -4.79 15.98
C ALA A 63 4.81 -5.50 16.03
N GLU A 64 5.73 -5.08 16.89
CA GLU A 64 7.02 -5.75 17.07
C GLU A 64 6.86 -7.14 17.71
N GLU A 65 6.05 -7.27 18.76
CA GLU A 65 5.74 -8.54 19.44
C GLU A 65 5.21 -9.60 18.46
N THR A 66 4.29 -9.19 17.59
CA THR A 66 3.62 -10.07 16.62
C THR A 66 4.37 -10.20 15.30
N ARG A 67 5.53 -9.56 15.15
CA ARG A 67 6.28 -9.48 13.89
C ARG A 67 5.42 -8.97 12.73
N TYR A 68 4.67 -7.91 12.98
CA TYR A 68 3.81 -7.22 12.00
C TYR A 68 2.71 -8.11 11.40
N ASP A 69 2.16 -9.04 12.18
CA ASP A 69 0.99 -9.84 11.80
C ASP A 69 -0.27 -8.95 11.76
N LEU A 70 -0.80 -8.70 10.56
CA LEU A 70 -1.94 -7.82 10.34
C LEU A 70 -3.23 -8.34 10.99
N ASP A 71 -3.45 -9.66 11.01
CA ASP A 71 -4.66 -10.22 11.61
C ASP A 71 -4.61 -10.08 13.14
N ARG A 72 -3.44 -10.29 13.74
CA ARG A 72 -3.25 -10.07 15.19
C ARG A 72 -3.36 -8.61 15.58
N LEU A 73 -2.82 -7.70 14.77
CA LEU A 73 -2.96 -6.25 14.99
C LEU A 73 -4.40 -5.80 14.88
N ALA A 74 -5.10 -6.20 13.81
CA ALA A 74 -6.50 -5.87 13.61
C ALA A 74 -7.37 -6.37 14.79
N ALA A 75 -7.14 -7.60 15.23
CA ALA A 75 -7.83 -8.18 16.38
C ALA A 75 -7.53 -7.45 17.70
N ALA A 76 -6.27 -7.14 17.98
CA ALA A 76 -5.84 -6.52 19.24
C ALA A 76 -6.43 -5.11 19.46
N PHE A 77 -6.66 -4.36 18.37
CA PHE A 77 -7.18 -2.99 18.42
C PHE A 77 -8.64 -2.87 17.95
N ALA A 78 -9.31 -4.00 17.67
CA ALA A 78 -10.67 -4.05 17.14
C ALA A 78 -10.89 -3.16 15.91
N VAL A 79 -9.90 -3.11 15.02
CA VAL A 79 -9.91 -2.33 13.77
C VAL A 79 -9.91 -3.25 12.55
N SER A 80 -10.22 -2.70 11.38
CA SER A 80 -10.07 -3.45 10.13
C SER A 80 -8.60 -3.62 9.76
N ILE A 81 -8.32 -4.61 8.92
CA ILE A 81 -6.95 -4.86 8.42
C ILE A 81 -6.42 -3.67 7.61
N GLU A 82 -7.29 -3.00 6.85
CA GLU A 82 -6.91 -1.79 6.14
C GLU A 82 -6.51 -0.66 7.10
N GLN A 83 -7.25 -0.49 8.20
CA GLN A 83 -6.90 0.50 9.24
C GLN A 83 -5.58 0.16 9.92
N ALA A 84 -5.35 -1.11 10.29
CA ALA A 84 -4.09 -1.56 10.86
C ALA A 84 -2.90 -1.37 9.89
N ALA A 85 -3.08 -1.76 8.62
CA ALA A 85 -2.07 -1.60 7.58
C ALA A 85 -1.74 -0.12 7.33
N GLN A 86 -2.75 0.76 7.29
CA GLN A 86 -2.52 2.20 7.20
C GLN A 86 -1.80 2.75 8.43
N ARG A 87 -2.13 2.27 9.64
CA ARG A 87 -1.45 2.74 10.86
C ARG A 87 0.04 2.41 10.85
N LEU A 88 0.41 1.23 10.34
CA LEU A 88 1.80 0.83 10.20
C LEU A 88 2.64 1.80 9.36
N THR A 89 2.08 2.48 8.36
CA THR A 89 2.81 3.46 7.55
C THR A 89 3.12 4.77 8.30
N THR A 90 2.57 4.95 9.50
CA THR A 90 2.71 6.19 10.29
C THR A 90 3.64 6.05 11.50
N LEU A 91 4.27 4.89 11.68
CA LEU A 91 5.13 4.61 12.83
C LEU A 91 6.55 5.19 12.66
N GLN A 92 6.65 6.52 12.49
CA GLN A 92 7.90 7.24 12.20
C GLN A 92 8.26 8.32 13.24
N ARG A 93 7.79 8.22 14.49
CA ARG A 93 8.14 9.13 15.59
C ARG A 93 9.62 8.99 15.91
N ASP A 94 10.32 10.12 16.07
CA ASP A 94 11.73 10.12 16.42
C ASP A 94 11.99 9.41 17.75
N GLY A 95 13.07 8.61 17.78
CA GLY A 95 13.43 7.75 18.91
C GLY A 95 12.59 6.48 19.05
N ARG A 96 11.49 6.31 18.30
CA ARG A 96 10.58 5.15 18.44
C ARG A 96 9.98 4.72 17.10
N ARG A 97 10.83 4.41 16.10
CA ARG A 97 10.39 4.08 14.73
C ARG A 97 10.12 2.58 14.54
N GLY A 98 9.04 2.27 13.82
CA GLY A 98 8.76 0.93 13.29
C GLY A 98 9.40 0.69 11.91
N VAL A 99 9.04 -0.43 11.26
CA VAL A 99 9.39 -0.65 9.84
C VAL A 99 8.77 0.45 8.96
N PRO A 100 9.54 1.08 8.05
CA PRO A 100 9.03 2.09 7.13
C PRO A 100 8.20 1.45 6.02
N PHE A 101 6.90 1.27 6.30
CA PHE A 101 5.97 0.73 5.32
C PHE A 101 5.43 1.79 4.36
N PHE A 102 5.21 1.39 3.13
CA PHE A 102 4.31 2.04 2.18
C PHE A 102 3.02 1.24 2.04
N PHE A 103 1.95 1.89 1.60
CA PHE A 103 0.63 1.31 1.40
C PHE A 103 0.01 1.79 0.08
N LEU A 104 -0.59 0.87 -0.67
CA LEU A 104 -1.47 1.16 -1.80
C LEU A 104 -2.82 0.48 -1.61
N ARG A 105 -3.88 1.12 -2.11
CA ARG A 105 -5.19 0.49 -2.27
C ARG A 105 -5.65 0.58 -3.72
N ILE A 106 -5.94 -0.56 -4.31
CA ILE A 106 -6.19 -0.72 -5.73
C ILE A 106 -7.57 -1.35 -5.94
N ASP A 107 -8.28 -0.95 -7.01
CA ASP A 107 -9.50 -1.63 -7.44
C ASP A 107 -9.21 -2.73 -8.48
N LYS A 108 -10.26 -3.40 -8.97
CA LYS A 108 -10.12 -4.50 -9.92
C LYS A 108 -9.67 -4.07 -11.32
N ALA A 109 -9.87 -2.79 -11.64
CA ALA A 109 -9.41 -2.22 -12.90
C ALA A 109 -7.94 -1.77 -12.80
N GLY A 110 -7.30 -1.89 -11.63
CA GLY A 110 -5.94 -1.45 -11.39
C GLY A 110 -5.83 0.03 -10.99
N ASN A 111 -6.94 0.72 -10.72
CA ASN A 111 -6.89 2.11 -10.28
C ASN A 111 -6.42 2.16 -8.83
N VAL A 112 -5.35 2.90 -8.58
CA VAL A 112 -4.87 3.14 -7.21
C VAL A 112 -5.67 4.29 -6.60
N THR A 113 -6.49 3.95 -5.61
CA THR A 113 -7.43 4.85 -4.93
C THR A 113 -6.88 5.48 -3.65
N LYS A 114 -5.76 4.96 -3.13
CA LYS A 114 -5.13 5.46 -1.90
C LYS A 114 -3.65 5.10 -1.90
N ARG A 115 -2.81 6.03 -1.43
CA ARG A 115 -1.36 5.85 -1.26
C ARG A 115 -0.95 6.42 0.09
N PHE A 116 -0.08 5.72 0.80
CA PHE A 116 0.68 6.26 1.92
C PHE A 116 2.12 5.80 1.82
N ASN A 117 3.04 6.70 2.16
CA ASN A 117 4.45 6.45 2.01
C ASN A 117 5.17 7.03 3.22
N ALA A 118 5.91 6.19 3.96
CA ALA A 118 6.75 6.64 5.06
C ALA A 118 8.07 7.28 4.58
N THR A 119 8.43 7.03 3.32
CA THR A 119 9.70 7.39 2.69
C THR A 119 9.44 7.82 1.24
N SER A 120 10.46 8.13 0.44
CA SER A 120 10.31 8.56 -0.96
C SER A 120 10.43 7.39 -1.95
N PHE A 121 9.68 6.30 -1.75
CA PHE A 121 9.75 5.13 -2.64
C PHE A 121 8.94 5.33 -3.93
N SER A 122 9.57 5.13 -5.10
CA SER A 122 8.94 5.28 -6.42
C SER A 122 7.78 4.30 -6.65
N ILE A 123 7.89 3.08 -6.14
CA ILE A 123 6.82 2.06 -6.18
C ILE A 123 5.55 2.51 -5.46
N ALA A 124 5.70 3.25 -4.36
CA ALA A 124 4.58 3.73 -3.56
C ALA A 124 3.92 4.96 -4.18
N GLU A 125 4.69 5.81 -4.85
CA GLU A 125 4.21 7.02 -5.52
C GLU A 125 3.51 6.69 -6.85
N TYR A 126 4.17 5.91 -7.71
CA TYR A 126 3.74 5.73 -9.11
C TYR A 126 3.37 4.28 -9.47
N GLY A 127 3.73 3.31 -8.64
CA GLY A 127 3.49 1.89 -8.91
C GLY A 127 2.02 1.47 -8.79
N GLY A 128 1.76 0.19 -9.04
CA GLY A 128 0.44 -0.44 -8.88
C GLY A 128 -0.24 -0.87 -10.17
N ALA A 129 0.39 -0.71 -11.33
CA ALA A 129 -0.18 -1.12 -12.62
C ALA A 129 0.48 -2.38 -13.22
N CYS A 130 1.59 -2.87 -12.65
CA CYS A 130 2.32 -4.01 -13.19
C CYS A 130 1.62 -5.33 -12.81
N PRO A 131 1.15 -6.14 -13.78
CA PRO A 131 0.45 -7.40 -13.49
C PRO A 131 1.34 -8.49 -12.86
N VAL A 132 2.67 -8.33 -12.93
CA VAL A 132 3.64 -9.21 -12.25
C VAL A 132 3.60 -9.00 -10.73
N TRP A 133 3.15 -7.82 -10.26
CA TRP A 133 2.92 -7.57 -8.84
C TRP A 133 1.62 -8.26 -8.41
N ASN A 134 1.71 -9.12 -7.40
CA ASN A 134 0.63 -10.00 -6.97
C ASN A 134 -0.58 -9.29 -6.33
N VAL A 135 -0.54 -7.97 -6.17
CA VAL A 135 -1.68 -7.16 -5.71
C VAL A 135 -2.91 -7.37 -6.61
N HIS A 136 -2.70 -7.56 -7.91
CA HIS A 136 -3.79 -7.86 -8.85
C HIS A 136 -4.30 -9.30 -8.72
N VAL A 137 -3.46 -10.23 -8.26
CA VAL A 137 -3.83 -11.64 -8.03
C VAL A 137 -4.68 -11.79 -6.76
N ALA A 138 -4.56 -10.87 -5.80
CA ALA A 138 -5.33 -10.90 -4.55
C ALA A 138 -6.85 -11.03 -4.79
N PHE A 139 -7.38 -10.39 -5.85
CA PHE A 139 -8.80 -10.51 -6.21
C PHE A 139 -9.28 -11.93 -6.50
N ARG A 140 -8.38 -12.84 -6.90
CA ARG A 140 -8.69 -14.25 -7.16
C ARG A 140 -8.75 -15.10 -5.89
N THR A 141 -8.13 -14.63 -4.80
CA THR A 141 -8.05 -15.33 -3.51
C THR A 141 -8.45 -14.40 -2.37
N PRO A 142 -9.75 -14.05 -2.27
CA PRO A 142 -10.22 -13.07 -1.30
C PRO A 142 -9.89 -13.47 0.13
N GLY A 143 -9.40 -12.51 0.91
CA GLY A 143 -9.03 -12.72 2.31
C GLY A 143 -7.67 -13.38 2.53
N VAL A 144 -7.01 -13.88 1.49
CA VAL A 144 -5.68 -14.49 1.60
C VAL A 144 -4.59 -13.40 1.50
N LEU A 145 -3.60 -13.47 2.39
CA LEU A 145 -2.38 -12.65 2.31
C LEU A 145 -1.38 -13.29 1.34
N LEU A 146 -0.93 -12.51 0.36
CA LEU A 146 0.00 -12.94 -0.67
C LEU A 146 1.34 -12.21 -0.49
N PRO A 147 2.35 -12.84 0.14
CA PRO A 147 3.70 -12.26 0.22
C PRO A 147 4.41 -12.34 -1.14
N GLN A 148 5.21 -11.32 -1.45
CA GLN A 148 6.07 -11.30 -2.63
C GLN A 148 7.27 -10.37 -2.43
N LEU A 149 8.45 -10.87 -2.78
CA LEU A 149 9.65 -10.06 -2.98
C LEU A 149 9.63 -9.53 -4.42
N VAL A 150 9.73 -8.21 -4.59
CA VAL A 150 9.70 -7.55 -5.89
C VAL A 150 10.95 -6.70 -6.11
N GLU A 151 11.38 -6.59 -7.35
CA GLU A 151 12.52 -5.78 -7.76
C GLU A 151 12.09 -4.77 -8.83
N LEU A 152 12.40 -3.49 -8.61
CA LEU A 152 12.20 -2.43 -9.58
C LEU A 152 13.32 -2.40 -10.65
N PRO A 153 13.10 -1.72 -11.79
CA PRO A 153 14.13 -1.65 -12.85
C PRO A 153 15.47 -1.02 -12.43
N ASP A 154 15.48 -0.21 -11.38
CA ASP A 154 16.68 0.38 -10.77
C ASP A 154 17.42 -0.56 -9.80
N GLY A 155 16.92 -1.79 -9.63
CA GLY A 155 17.49 -2.80 -8.74
C GLY A 155 17.01 -2.72 -7.30
N GLN A 156 16.21 -1.72 -6.92
CA GLN A 156 15.66 -1.64 -5.56
C GLN A 156 14.69 -2.80 -5.32
N GLN A 157 14.85 -3.46 -4.17
CA GLN A 157 14.03 -4.60 -3.77
C GLN A 157 13.12 -4.27 -2.61
N PHE A 158 11.87 -4.72 -2.71
CA PHE A 158 10.83 -4.51 -1.71
C PHE A 158 10.17 -5.82 -1.35
N PHE A 159 9.88 -6.02 -0.08
CA PHE A 159 8.95 -7.04 0.37
C PHE A 159 7.55 -6.44 0.42
N THR A 160 6.58 -7.12 -0.17
CA THR A 160 5.18 -6.69 -0.22
C THR A 160 4.26 -7.83 0.23
N ILE A 161 3.15 -7.46 0.87
CA ILE A 161 2.02 -8.34 1.15
C ILE A 161 0.76 -7.73 0.53
N SER A 162 -0.01 -8.57 -0.15
CA SER A 162 -1.25 -8.15 -0.81
C SER A 162 -2.45 -8.94 -0.28
N ARG A 163 -3.60 -8.29 -0.07
CA ARG A 163 -4.86 -8.94 0.34
C ARG A 163 -6.06 -8.11 -0.07
N THR A 164 -7.20 -8.77 -0.33
CA THR A 164 -8.45 -8.04 -0.58
C THR A 164 -9.05 -7.46 0.71
N THR A 165 -9.65 -6.28 0.59
CA THR A 165 -10.50 -5.64 1.60
C THR A 165 -11.85 -5.30 0.99
N GLU A 166 -12.85 -5.06 1.82
CA GLU A 166 -14.20 -4.69 1.37
C GLU A 166 -14.46 -3.22 1.66
N ARG A 167 -15.13 -2.52 0.73
CA ARG A 167 -15.64 -1.18 1.02
C ARG A 167 -16.74 -1.29 2.09
N PRO A 168 -16.72 -0.44 3.13
CA PRO A 168 -17.73 -0.47 4.19
C PRO A 168 -19.02 0.19 3.72
N VAL A 169 -19.73 -0.44 2.78
CA VAL A 169 -20.97 0.06 2.20
C VAL A 169 -22.02 -1.04 2.19
N TYR A 170 -23.11 -0.83 2.91
CA TYR A 170 -24.31 -1.66 2.85
C TYR A 170 -25.20 -1.17 1.70
N SER A 171 -25.54 -2.04 0.76
CA SER A 171 -26.42 -1.72 -0.35
C SER A 171 -27.10 -2.99 -0.86
N MET A 172 -28.28 -2.82 -1.43
CA MET A 172 -29.03 -3.89 -2.11
C MET A 172 -28.48 -4.17 -3.52
N GLU A 173 -27.58 -3.33 -4.02
CA GLU A 173 -26.91 -3.55 -5.30
C GLU A 173 -25.93 -4.72 -5.20
N THR A 174 -25.99 -5.62 -6.17
CA THR A 174 -25.12 -6.82 -6.25
C THR A 174 -23.74 -6.54 -6.84
N GLN A 175 -23.31 -5.27 -6.86
CA GLN A 175 -22.01 -4.91 -7.41
C GLN A 175 -20.89 -5.33 -6.46
N ASP A 176 -19.88 -6.01 -7.00
CA ASP A 176 -18.74 -6.45 -6.21
C ASP A 176 -17.82 -5.27 -5.86
N ARG A 177 -17.68 -5.02 -4.55
CA ARG A 177 -17.01 -3.85 -3.96
C ARG A 177 -15.64 -4.14 -3.37
N ARG A 178 -15.08 -5.32 -3.66
CA ARG A 178 -13.73 -5.68 -3.23
C ARG A 178 -12.69 -4.73 -3.79
N LEU A 179 -11.77 -4.32 -2.93
CA LEU A 179 -10.51 -3.65 -3.23
C LEU A 179 -9.36 -4.60 -2.85
N ALA A 180 -8.14 -4.28 -3.26
CA ALA A 180 -6.92 -4.91 -2.79
C ALA A 180 -6.05 -3.86 -2.09
N ILE A 181 -5.43 -4.24 -0.99
CA ILE A 181 -4.36 -3.47 -0.38
C ILE A 181 -3.02 -4.14 -0.68
N ALA A 182 -1.99 -3.33 -0.84
CA ALA A 182 -0.60 -3.76 -0.80
C ALA A 182 0.11 -2.97 0.30
N LEU A 183 0.76 -3.67 1.23
CA LEU A 183 1.63 -3.09 2.23
C LEU A 183 3.05 -3.57 1.93
N GLY A 184 4.04 -2.69 1.92
CA GLY A 184 5.40 -3.10 1.60
C GLY A 184 6.47 -2.26 2.28
N CYS A 185 7.68 -2.79 2.31
CA CYS A 185 8.87 -2.13 2.87
C CYS A 185 10.10 -2.55 2.04
N GLU A 186 11.22 -1.87 2.19
CA GLU A 186 12.48 -2.32 1.59
C GLU A 186 12.83 -3.73 2.07
N SER A 187 13.43 -4.53 1.19
CA SER A 187 13.76 -5.93 1.45
C SER A 187 14.62 -6.11 2.72
N GLN A 188 15.49 -5.14 3.04
CA GLN A 188 16.29 -5.16 4.27
C GLN A 188 15.45 -5.23 5.56
N HIS A 189 14.21 -4.74 5.54
CA HIS A 189 13.30 -4.81 6.69
C HIS A 189 12.41 -6.05 6.70
N ALA A 190 12.40 -6.84 5.62
CA ALA A 190 11.49 -7.97 5.45
C ALA A 190 11.64 -9.02 6.55
N HIS A 191 12.86 -9.24 7.06
CA HIS A 191 13.13 -10.20 8.14
C HIS A 191 12.36 -9.92 9.44
N ARG A 192 11.86 -8.70 9.64
CA ARG A 192 11.03 -8.31 10.79
C ARG A 192 9.57 -8.71 10.63
N VAL A 193 9.12 -9.01 9.41
CA VAL A 193 7.72 -9.26 9.08
C VAL A 193 7.47 -10.77 8.96
N ILE A 194 6.52 -11.29 9.74
CA ILE A 194 6.23 -12.72 9.83
C ILE A 194 6.00 -13.37 8.45
N TYR A 195 5.33 -12.67 7.55
CA TYR A 195 4.96 -13.15 6.22
C TYR A 195 6.15 -13.35 5.27
N ALA A 196 7.34 -12.85 5.63
CA ALA A 196 8.56 -13.08 4.87
C ALA A 196 9.28 -14.38 5.27
N SER A 197 8.86 -15.07 6.34
CA SER A 197 9.60 -16.20 6.92
C SER A 197 9.83 -17.39 5.97
N GLY A 198 9.03 -17.53 4.91
CA GLY A 198 9.16 -18.58 3.90
C GLY A 198 9.86 -18.16 2.61
N LEU A 199 10.33 -16.91 2.51
CA LEU A 199 11.00 -16.38 1.34
C LEU A 199 12.52 -16.41 1.49
N ASP A 200 13.22 -16.67 0.40
CA ASP A 200 14.65 -16.42 0.32
C ASP A 200 14.89 -14.91 0.18
N LEU A 201 15.33 -14.28 1.27
CA LEU A 201 15.63 -12.85 1.34
C LEU A 201 17.10 -12.54 0.99
N SER A 202 17.89 -13.52 0.56
CA SER A 202 19.27 -13.28 0.13
C SER A 202 19.29 -12.42 -1.15
N PRO A 203 20.40 -11.70 -1.43
CA PRO A 203 20.54 -10.97 -2.70
C PRO A 203 20.45 -11.87 -3.94
N SER A 204 20.74 -13.16 -3.79
CA SER A 204 20.57 -14.20 -4.81
C SER A 204 19.14 -14.75 -4.92
N GLY A 205 18.28 -14.42 -3.96
CA GLY A 205 16.89 -14.85 -3.90
C GLY A 205 16.11 -14.35 -5.11
N ALA A 206 15.19 -15.17 -5.59
CA ALA A 206 14.39 -14.87 -6.78
C ALA A 206 13.32 -13.80 -6.50
N ALA A 207 13.69 -12.53 -6.61
CA ALA A 207 12.73 -11.42 -6.61
C ALA A 207 11.96 -11.37 -7.95
N SER A 208 10.65 -11.12 -7.87
CA SER A 208 9.84 -10.88 -9.07
C SER A 208 10.20 -9.53 -9.68
N LYS A 209 10.68 -9.55 -10.92
CA LYS A 209 11.06 -8.33 -11.67
C LYS A 209 9.82 -7.58 -12.13
N ILE A 210 9.44 -6.54 -11.39
CA ILE A 210 8.30 -5.68 -11.71
C ILE A 210 8.75 -4.37 -12.35
N GLY A 211 7.79 -3.58 -12.83
CA GLY A 211 7.99 -2.18 -13.21
C GLY A 211 6.91 -1.30 -12.59
N ILE A 212 7.00 0.02 -12.81
CA ILE A 212 5.97 0.97 -12.39
C ILE A 212 4.68 0.78 -13.20
N ASN A 213 4.83 0.81 -14.54
CA ASN A 213 3.82 0.44 -15.54
C ASN A 213 4.52 0.06 -16.85
N CYS A 214 3.82 -0.51 -17.82
CA CYS A 214 4.45 -1.00 -19.06
C CYS A 214 5.11 0.11 -19.90
N HIS A 215 4.48 1.29 -19.99
CA HIS A 215 5.00 2.43 -20.76
C HIS A 215 6.34 2.96 -20.22
N LEU A 216 6.57 2.84 -18.90
CA LEU A 216 7.78 3.30 -18.24
C LEU A 216 8.74 2.17 -17.83
N CYS A 217 8.45 0.92 -18.21
CA CYS A 217 9.26 -0.22 -17.81
C CYS A 217 10.31 -0.57 -18.88
N PRO A 218 11.62 -0.43 -18.59
CA PRO A 218 12.68 -0.73 -19.55
C PRO A 218 13.03 -2.23 -19.64
N ARG A 219 12.31 -3.11 -18.92
CA ARG A 219 12.67 -4.54 -18.86
C ARG A 219 12.40 -5.25 -20.19
N HIS A 220 13.42 -5.90 -20.73
CA HIS A 220 13.33 -6.83 -21.85
C HIS A 220 12.76 -8.19 -21.40
N ASN A 221 12.27 -8.97 -22.35
CA ASN A 221 11.74 -10.33 -22.20
C ASN A 221 10.65 -10.45 -21.12
N CYS A 222 9.77 -9.46 -21.04
CA CYS A 222 8.64 -9.49 -20.09
C CYS A 222 7.41 -10.11 -20.75
N GLY A 223 7.15 -11.40 -20.49
CA GLY A 223 5.97 -12.11 -21.01
C GLY A 223 4.61 -11.57 -20.54
N GLN A 224 4.58 -10.61 -19.62
CA GLN A 224 3.36 -9.92 -19.13
C GLN A 224 3.22 -8.49 -19.69
N ARG A 225 4.07 -8.10 -20.65
CA ARG A 225 4.07 -6.74 -21.21
C ARG A 225 2.78 -6.46 -22.00
N ALA A 226 2.05 -5.43 -21.58
CA ALA A 226 0.81 -4.99 -22.23
C ALA A 226 1.01 -3.83 -23.23
N TYR A 227 2.03 -3.01 -23.04
CA TYR A 227 2.31 -1.84 -23.88
C TYR A 227 3.79 -1.71 -24.22
N ASP A 228 4.06 -1.09 -25.37
CA ASP A 228 5.39 -0.67 -25.80
C ASP A 228 5.95 0.38 -24.83
N PRO A 229 7.18 0.22 -24.32
CA PRO A 229 7.80 1.20 -23.45
C PRO A 229 8.23 2.43 -24.24
N ILE A 230 8.02 3.61 -23.65
CA ILE A 230 8.48 4.90 -24.21
C ILE A 230 9.97 5.13 -23.87
N VAL A 231 10.46 4.46 -22.83
CA VAL A 231 11.80 4.69 -22.24
C VAL A 231 12.89 3.80 -22.81
N THR A 232 12.54 2.80 -23.63
CA THR A 232 13.50 1.91 -24.27
C THR A 232 12.94 1.40 -25.59
N GLU A 233 13.79 1.09 -26.55
CA GLU A 233 13.39 0.44 -27.79
C GLU A 233 13.44 -1.08 -27.61
N LEU A 234 12.36 -1.76 -28.01
CA LEU A 234 12.30 -3.22 -28.02
C LEU A 234 12.49 -3.72 -29.45
N THR A 235 13.29 -4.78 -29.61
CA THR A 235 13.60 -5.33 -30.94
C THR A 235 12.57 -6.36 -31.35
N THR A 236 12.11 -6.26 -32.60
CA THR A 236 11.30 -7.31 -33.23
C THR A 236 12.03 -7.89 -34.43
N ASP A 237 11.99 -9.21 -34.55
CA ASP A 237 12.53 -9.96 -35.69
C ASP A 237 11.39 -10.69 -36.42
N THR A 238 11.29 -10.45 -37.73
CA THR A 238 10.24 -11.03 -38.60
C THR A 238 10.40 -12.55 -38.81
N LYS A 239 11.55 -13.13 -38.46
CA LYS A 239 11.82 -14.57 -38.57
C LYS A 239 11.43 -15.37 -37.32
N ARG A 240 11.13 -14.70 -36.20
CA ARG A 240 10.73 -15.35 -34.94
C ARG A 240 9.48 -14.72 -34.36
N ARG A 241 8.65 -15.55 -33.73
CA ARG A 241 7.51 -15.07 -32.94
C ARG A 241 7.97 -14.87 -31.50
N GLY A 242 7.88 -13.64 -31.02
CA GLY A 242 8.21 -13.29 -29.65
C GLY A 242 7.18 -13.73 -28.63
N GLU A 243 7.53 -13.68 -27.35
CA GLU A 243 6.60 -13.93 -26.24
C GLU A 243 5.47 -12.89 -26.19
N THR A 244 5.76 -11.65 -26.63
CA THR A 244 4.78 -10.58 -26.71
C THR A 244 4.78 -9.93 -28.09
N ARG A 245 3.81 -9.05 -28.35
CA ARG A 245 3.73 -8.28 -29.60
C ARG A 245 4.92 -7.33 -29.81
N TYR A 246 5.57 -6.89 -28.72
CA TYR A 246 6.52 -5.78 -28.74
C TYR A 246 7.98 -6.22 -28.81
N GLU A 247 8.25 -7.51 -28.60
CA GLU A 247 9.62 -8.02 -28.54
C GLU A 247 9.63 -9.45 -29.06
N SER A 248 10.40 -9.68 -30.13
CA SER A 248 10.56 -11.01 -30.74
C SER A 248 11.99 -11.32 -31.06
#